data_AF-A0A7S2UA09-F1
#
_entry.id   AF-A0A7S2UA09-F1
#
_cell.length_a   1.000
_cell.length_b   1.000
_cell.length_c   1.000
_cell.angle_alpha   90.00
_cell.angle_beta   90.00
_cell.angle_gamma   90.00
#
_symmetry.space_group_name_H-M   'P 1'
#
loop_
_entity.id
_entity.type
_entity.pdbx_description
1 polymer ?
#
loop_
_entity_poly.entity_id
_entity_poly.type
_entity_poly.pdbx_seq_one_letter_code
_entity_poly.pdbx_strand_id
1 'polypeptide(L)'
;MPAHAKIALDKGRIGVTFKATPPQVVKLVDNSPMHGKMVVPGSFVEGLSFADGTRMTGLSTPALLSILQGTADQEGRFLYLKADPKDLSPPGGTVVLPSGSLGVVFKGTPPLVYKIRDESPLLGRMAEGVV
;
A
#
# COMPACT_ATOMS: atom_id res chain seq x y z
N MET A 1 -7.10 4.05 -2.35
CA MET A 1 -7.19 2.59 -2.13
C MET A 1 -7.84 2.32 -0.78
N PRO A 2 -8.44 1.14 -0.51
CA PRO A 2 -8.92 0.85 0.85
C PRO A 2 -7.73 0.78 1.82
N ALA A 3 -7.91 1.32 3.03
CA ALA A 3 -6.86 1.40 4.04
C ALA A 3 -6.39 0.03 4.53
N HIS A 4 -7.25 -0.99 4.44
CA HIS A 4 -6.96 -2.38 4.77
C HIS A 4 -7.43 -3.32 3.65
N ALA A 5 -6.65 -4.35 3.37
CA ALA A 5 -6.98 -5.41 2.41
C ALA A 5 -6.82 -6.78 3.05
N LYS A 6 -7.80 -7.66 2.87
CA LYS A 6 -7.76 -9.08 3.24
C LYS A 6 -7.60 -9.90 1.97
N ILE A 7 -6.54 -10.71 1.90
CA ILE A 7 -6.16 -11.40 0.67
C ILE A 7 -6.02 -12.90 0.94
N ALA A 8 -6.77 -13.71 0.20
CA ALA A 8 -6.65 -15.15 0.25
C ALA A 8 -5.33 -15.59 -0.39
N LEU A 9 -4.58 -16.41 0.32
CA LEU A 9 -3.35 -17.03 -0.16
C LEU A 9 -3.65 -18.45 -0.63
N ASP A 10 -3.25 -18.73 -1.85
CA ASP A 10 -3.32 -20.07 -2.42
C ASP A 10 -2.20 -20.96 -1.85
N LYS A 11 -2.27 -22.26 -2.11
CA LYS A 11 -1.17 -23.19 -1.78
C LYS A 11 0.10 -22.83 -2.54
N GLY A 12 1.23 -23.13 -1.93
CA GLY A 12 2.55 -22.97 -2.51
C GLY A 12 3.12 -21.55 -2.36
N ARG A 13 4.04 -21.21 -3.27
CA ARG A 13 4.79 -19.95 -3.24
C ARG A 13 3.91 -18.80 -3.71
N ILE A 14 3.74 -17.80 -2.85
CA ILE A 14 2.92 -16.62 -3.13
C ILE A 14 3.61 -15.59 -4.04
N GLY A 15 4.93 -15.71 -4.26
CA GLY A 15 5.67 -14.81 -5.15
C GLY A 15 5.72 -13.35 -4.67
N VAL A 16 5.74 -13.12 -3.36
CA VAL A 16 5.84 -11.78 -2.77
C VAL A 16 7.13 -11.65 -1.97
N THR A 17 7.82 -10.53 -2.17
CA THR A 17 9.00 -10.18 -1.38
C THR A 17 8.61 -9.19 -0.30
N PHE A 18 8.93 -9.52 0.95
CA PHE A 18 8.76 -8.64 2.11
C PHE A 18 10.11 -8.12 2.60
N LYS A 19 10.15 -6.86 3.04
CA LYS A 19 11.30 -6.23 3.73
C LYS A 19 10.82 -5.41 4.94
N ALA A 20 11.75 -4.86 5.72
CA ALA A 20 11.49 -4.03 6.90
C ALA A 20 10.78 -4.75 8.06
N THR A 21 10.59 -4.04 9.17
CA THR A 21 9.78 -4.48 10.32
C THR A 21 8.97 -3.26 10.78
N PRO A 22 7.64 -3.25 10.68
CA PRO A 22 6.76 -4.34 10.24
C PRO A 22 6.97 -4.72 8.76
N PRO A 23 6.61 -5.96 8.34
CA PRO A 23 6.88 -6.45 7.00
C PRO A 23 6.16 -5.61 5.97
N GLN A 24 6.90 -5.14 4.97
CA GLN A 24 6.42 -4.31 3.88
C GLN A 24 6.57 -5.06 2.57
N VAL A 25 5.52 -5.05 1.74
CA VAL A 25 5.56 -5.58 0.38
C VAL A 25 6.46 -4.69 -0.46
N VAL A 26 7.55 -5.23 -0.99
CA VAL A 26 8.47 -4.45 -1.85
C VAL A 26 8.42 -4.87 -3.32
N LYS A 27 8.03 -6.11 -3.58
CA LYS A 27 7.95 -6.63 -4.95
C LYS A 27 6.97 -7.78 -5.01
N LEU A 28 6.23 -7.83 -6.12
CA LEU A 28 5.48 -9.01 -6.54
C LEU A 28 6.18 -9.60 -7.76
N VAL A 29 6.22 -10.92 -7.82
CA VAL A 29 6.67 -11.66 -9.00
C VAL A 29 5.54 -11.63 -10.03
N ASP A 30 5.88 -11.25 -11.26
CA ASP A 30 4.96 -11.31 -12.39
C ASP A 30 4.50 -12.76 -12.62
N ASN A 31 3.21 -12.97 -12.90
CA ASN A 31 2.57 -14.30 -12.96
C ASN A 31 2.50 -15.09 -11.63
N SER A 32 2.69 -14.44 -10.48
CA SER A 32 2.41 -15.09 -9.18
C SER A 32 0.90 -15.17 -8.88
N PRO A 33 0.46 -16.06 -7.98
CA PRO A 33 -0.94 -16.10 -7.50
C PRO A 33 -1.43 -14.79 -6.86
N MET A 34 -0.49 -13.87 -6.57
CA MET A 34 -0.77 -12.56 -5.98
C MET A 34 -0.85 -11.46 -7.06
N HIS A 35 -0.47 -11.75 -8.30
CA HIS A 35 -0.60 -10.83 -9.43
C HIS A 35 -2.10 -10.59 -9.73
N GLY A 36 -2.52 -9.33 -9.81
CA GLY A 36 -3.92 -8.96 -9.99
C GLY A 36 -4.79 -9.00 -8.72
N LYS A 37 -4.27 -9.46 -7.57
CA LYS A 37 -4.92 -9.27 -6.26
C LYS A 37 -4.64 -7.86 -5.73
N MET A 38 -5.38 -7.40 -4.70
CA MET A 38 -5.22 -6.07 -4.07
C MET A 38 -3.92 -5.90 -3.26
N VAL A 39 -2.81 -6.50 -3.70
CA VAL A 39 -1.49 -6.33 -3.11
C VAL A 39 -0.74 -5.26 -3.90
N VAL A 40 -0.34 -4.19 -3.21
CA VAL A 40 0.44 -3.12 -3.83
C VAL A 40 1.78 -2.97 -3.11
N PRO A 41 2.91 -2.92 -3.84
CA PRO A 41 4.20 -2.56 -3.26
C PRO A 41 4.09 -1.26 -2.45
N GLY A 42 4.65 -1.24 -1.25
CA GLY A 42 4.46 -0.15 -0.27
C GLY A 42 3.56 -0.55 0.89
N SER A 43 2.61 -1.47 0.68
CA SER A 43 1.70 -1.93 1.73
C SER A 43 2.42 -2.68 2.85
N PHE A 44 1.94 -2.54 4.08
CA PHE A 44 2.47 -3.25 5.25
C PHE A 44 1.60 -4.43 5.63
N VAL A 45 2.22 -5.51 6.09
CA VAL A 45 1.53 -6.67 6.65
C VAL A 45 1.10 -6.34 8.07
N GLU A 46 -0.21 -6.38 8.30
CA GLU A 46 -0.80 -6.23 9.62
C GLU A 46 -0.87 -7.58 10.35
N GLY A 47 -1.17 -8.65 9.61
CA GLY A 47 -1.23 -9.99 10.16
C GLY A 47 -1.53 -11.08 9.14
N LEU A 48 -1.57 -12.31 9.63
CA LEU A 48 -1.87 -13.53 8.90
C LEU A 48 -2.91 -14.32 9.70
N SER A 49 -3.95 -14.85 9.05
CA SER A 49 -4.88 -15.79 9.68
C SER A 49 -5.01 -17.09 8.90
N PHE A 50 -5.46 -18.13 9.58
CA PHE A 50 -5.68 -19.47 9.03
C PHE A 50 -7.16 -19.86 9.11
N ALA A 51 -7.51 -20.98 8.50
CA ALA A 51 -8.88 -21.49 8.46
C ALA A 51 -9.42 -21.90 9.83
N ASP A 52 -8.54 -22.22 10.78
CA ASP A 52 -8.86 -22.58 12.17
C ASP A 52 -9.25 -21.37 13.04
N GLY A 53 -9.19 -20.15 12.48
CA GLY A 53 -9.46 -18.90 13.19
C GLY A 53 -8.24 -18.30 13.90
N THR A 54 -7.08 -18.97 13.89
CA THR A 54 -5.83 -18.44 14.44
C THR A 54 -5.43 -17.21 13.64
N ARG A 55 -5.18 -16.09 14.34
CA ARG A 55 -4.69 -14.83 13.75
C ARG A 55 -3.42 -14.39 14.44
N MET A 56 -2.38 -14.15 13.66
CA MET A 56 -1.08 -13.68 14.10
C MET A 56 -0.87 -12.24 13.61
N THR A 57 -0.45 -11.35 14.51
CA THR A 57 -0.22 -9.93 14.23
C THR A 57 1.15 -9.51 14.76
N GLY A 58 1.67 -8.36 14.31
CA GLY A 58 2.94 -7.83 14.80
C GLY A 58 4.16 -8.70 14.47
N LEU A 59 4.05 -9.53 13.42
CA LEU A 59 5.11 -10.42 12.99
C LEU A 59 6.29 -9.61 12.43
N SER A 60 7.52 -10.04 12.72
CA SER A 60 8.70 -9.56 11.99
C SER A 60 8.76 -10.20 10.61
N THR A 61 9.52 -9.61 9.67
CA THR A 61 9.67 -10.21 8.33
C THR A 61 10.20 -11.64 8.37
N PRO A 62 11.26 -11.96 9.15
CA PRO A 62 11.72 -13.35 9.26
C PRO A 62 10.64 -14.29 9.80
N ALA A 63 9.92 -13.89 10.85
CA ALA A 63 8.86 -14.71 11.43
C ALA A 63 7.72 -14.95 10.43
N LEU A 64 7.27 -13.90 9.74
CA LEU A 64 6.25 -14.00 8.70
C LEU A 64 6.69 -14.97 7.58
N LEU A 65 7.92 -14.85 7.10
CA LEU A 65 8.45 -15.72 6.05
C LEU A 65 8.52 -17.19 6.50
N SER A 66 9.02 -17.44 7.71
CA SER A 66 9.07 -18.79 8.27
C SER A 66 7.67 -19.40 8.38
N ILE A 67 6.68 -18.63 8.84
CA ILE A 67 5.29 -19.08 8.93
C ILE A 67 4.71 -19.34 7.54
N LEU A 68 4.88 -18.43 6.58
CA LEU A 68 4.35 -18.57 5.22
C LEU A 68 4.95 -19.79 4.49
N GLN A 69 6.23 -20.09 4.74
CA GLN A 69 6.90 -21.28 4.21
C GLN A 69 6.42 -22.55 4.90
N GLY A 70 6.35 -22.56 6.24
CA GLY A 70 5.87 -23.72 7.01
C GLY A 70 4.40 -24.06 6.79
N THR A 71 3.61 -23.09 6.33
CA THR A 71 2.18 -23.23 6.05
C THR A 71 1.87 -23.20 4.56
N ALA A 72 2.87 -23.34 3.68
CA ALA A 72 2.71 -23.21 2.24
C ALA A 72 1.66 -24.17 1.67
N ASP A 73 1.51 -25.37 2.24
CA ASP A 73 0.57 -26.39 1.77
C ASP A 73 -0.82 -26.29 2.42
N GLN A 74 -1.05 -25.31 3.30
CA GLN A 74 -2.33 -25.08 3.94
C GLN A 74 -3.23 -24.15 3.12
N GLU A 75 -4.49 -24.55 2.96
CA GLU A 75 -5.54 -23.69 2.38
C GLU A 75 -6.18 -22.78 3.44
N GLY A 76 -6.97 -21.82 2.98
CA GLY A 76 -7.72 -20.93 3.87
C GLY A 76 -6.82 -19.96 4.66
N ARG A 77 -5.64 -19.66 4.11
CA ARG A 77 -4.73 -18.63 4.65
C ARG A 77 -5.16 -17.26 4.15
N PHE A 78 -5.18 -16.27 5.04
CA PHE A 78 -5.51 -14.88 4.69
C PHE A 78 -4.43 -13.94 5.18
N LEU A 79 -3.87 -13.15 4.28
CA LEU A 79 -2.95 -12.07 4.59
C LEU A 79 -3.73 -10.76 4.75
N TYR A 80 -3.50 -10.07 5.86
CA TYR A 80 -4.05 -8.74 6.12
C TYR A 80 -2.97 -7.71 5.85
N LEU A 81 -3.24 -6.84 4.89
CA LEU A 81 -2.40 -5.73 4.50
C LEU A 81 -3.06 -4.43 4.93
N LYS A 82 -2.24 -3.45 5.30
CA LYS A 82 -2.63 -2.06 5.47
C LYS A 82 -1.85 -1.20 4.49
N ALA A 83 -2.50 -0.19 3.93
CA ALA A 83 -1.83 0.79 3.08
C ALA A 83 -0.76 1.55 3.89
N ASP A 84 0.29 2.03 3.21
CA ASP A 84 1.17 3.04 3.81
C ASP A 84 0.30 4.28 4.09
N PRO A 85 0.33 4.87 5.29
CA PRO A 85 -0.35 6.14 5.57
C PRO A 85 0.00 7.25 4.56
N LYS A 86 1.19 7.20 3.93
CA LYS A 86 1.60 8.13 2.87
C LYS A 86 0.88 7.89 1.53
N ASP A 87 0.46 6.65 1.28
CA ASP A 87 -0.33 6.24 0.10
C ASP A 87 -1.84 6.41 0.31
N LEU A 88 -2.27 6.87 1.49
CA LEU A 88 -3.65 7.32 1.72
C LEU A 88 -3.96 8.68 1.05
N SER A 89 -3.07 9.18 0.17
CA SER A 89 -3.50 10.21 -0.76
C SER A 89 -4.76 9.73 -1.48
N PRO A 90 -5.83 10.53 -1.49
CA PRO A 90 -7.06 10.16 -2.18
C PRO A 90 -6.74 9.77 -3.63
N PRO A 91 -7.50 8.81 -4.22
CA PRO A 91 -7.26 8.38 -5.59
C PRO A 91 -7.15 9.61 -6.49
N GLY A 92 -6.06 9.68 -7.27
CA GLY A 92 -5.65 10.86 -8.02
C GLY A 92 -6.83 11.66 -8.56
N GLY A 93 -7.00 12.87 -8.03
CA GLY A 93 -8.06 13.77 -8.44
C GLY A 93 -7.65 14.46 -9.74
N THR A 94 -8.49 14.41 -10.76
CA THR A 94 -8.31 15.29 -11.92
C THR A 94 -8.70 16.71 -11.52
N VAL A 95 -7.71 17.59 -11.36
CA VAL A 95 -7.93 19.01 -11.12
C VAL A 95 -7.81 19.74 -12.44
N VAL A 96 -8.89 20.39 -12.87
CA VAL A 96 -8.86 21.28 -14.04
C VAL A 96 -8.08 22.53 -13.65
N LEU A 97 -6.93 22.74 -14.27
CA LEU A 97 -6.09 23.91 -14.03
C LEU A 97 -6.66 25.12 -14.77
N PRO A 98 -6.92 26.25 -14.09
CA PRO A 98 -7.25 27.50 -14.76
C PRO A 98 -6.04 28.02 -15.53
N SER A 99 -6.28 28.73 -16.63
CA SER A 99 -5.23 29.44 -17.36
C SER A 99 -4.68 30.60 -16.53
N GLY A 100 -3.35 30.76 -16.47
CA GLY A 100 -2.68 31.84 -15.75
C GLY A 100 -1.84 31.37 -14.58
N SER A 101 -1.45 32.30 -13.69
CA SER A 101 -0.62 31.99 -12.53
C SER A 101 -1.43 31.20 -11.49
N LEU A 102 -1.03 29.94 -11.26
CA LEU A 102 -1.72 29.04 -10.32
C LEU A 102 -1.49 29.42 -8.85
N GLY A 103 -0.44 30.17 -8.52
CA GLY A 103 -0.12 30.50 -7.12
C GLY A 103 0.28 29.30 -6.26
N VAL A 104 0.72 28.19 -6.88
CA VAL A 104 1.16 26.97 -6.20
C VAL A 104 2.67 26.79 -6.36
N VAL A 105 3.35 26.40 -5.28
CA VAL A 105 4.77 26.05 -5.27
C VAL A 105 4.89 24.53 -5.19
N PHE A 106 5.54 23.93 -6.19
CA PHE A 106 5.88 22.52 -6.20
C PHE A 106 7.34 22.31 -5.79
N LYS A 107 7.62 21.28 -4.98
CA LYS A 107 9.00 20.89 -4.61
C LYS A 107 9.17 19.38 -4.66
N GLY A 108 10.41 18.92 -4.89
CA GLY A 108 10.77 17.51 -4.90
C GLY A 108 10.65 16.85 -6.27
N THR A 109 11.08 15.58 -6.33
CA THR A 109 10.99 14.71 -7.51
C THR A 109 10.48 13.34 -7.05
N PRO A 110 9.25 12.93 -7.36
CA PRO A 110 8.23 13.68 -8.12
C PRO A 110 7.76 14.97 -7.42
N PRO A 111 7.24 15.96 -8.18
CA PRO A 111 6.86 17.26 -7.65
C PRO A 111 5.63 17.15 -6.73
N LEU A 112 5.77 17.59 -5.48
CA LEU A 112 4.71 17.67 -4.48
C LEU A 112 4.27 19.11 -4.29
N VAL A 113 2.97 19.33 -4.03
CA VAL A 113 2.46 20.65 -3.63
C VAL A 113 3.07 21.03 -2.27
N TYR A 114 3.98 22.00 -2.28
CA TYR A 114 4.67 22.48 -1.08
C TYR A 114 3.94 23.64 -0.40
N LYS A 115 3.30 24.52 -1.19
CA LYS A 115 2.55 25.66 -0.68
C LYS A 115 1.53 26.13 -1.71
N ILE A 116 0.34 26.48 -1.24
CA ILE A 116 -0.67 27.19 -2.03
C ILE A 116 -0.77 28.62 -1.48
N ARG A 117 -0.67 29.65 -2.34
CA ARG A 117 -0.86 31.04 -1.92
C ARG A 117 -2.35 31.31 -1.65
N ASP A 118 -2.65 32.23 -0.73
CA ASP A 118 -4.03 32.56 -0.36
C ASP A 118 -4.86 33.11 -1.54
N GLU A 119 -4.20 33.72 -2.53
CA GLU A 119 -4.83 34.25 -3.75
C GLU A 119 -4.93 33.20 -4.87
N SER A 120 -4.52 31.96 -4.62
CA SER A 120 -4.53 30.90 -5.62
C SER A 120 -5.96 30.49 -5.96
N PRO A 121 -6.27 30.31 -7.26
CA PRO A 121 -7.55 29.72 -7.67
C PRO A 121 -7.69 28.23 -7.30
N LEU A 122 -6.64 27.62 -6.75
CA LEU A 122 -6.60 26.23 -6.30
C LEU A 122 -6.71 26.09 -4.77
N LEU A 123 -6.82 27.22 -4.03
CA LEU A 123 -7.03 27.21 -2.58
C LEU A 123 -8.35 26.48 -2.25
N GLY A 124 -8.28 25.47 -1.38
CA GLY A 124 -9.42 24.62 -1.02
C GLY A 124 -9.83 23.58 -2.08
N ARG A 125 -9.20 23.58 -3.27
CA ARG A 125 -9.38 22.55 -4.31
C ARG A 125 -8.20 21.56 -4.37
N MET A 126 -7.04 21.96 -3.87
CA MET A 126 -5.88 21.09 -3.67
C MET A 126 -5.43 21.17 -2.21
N ALA A 127 -4.86 20.08 -1.71
CA ALA A 127 -4.25 20.03 -0.38
C ALA A 127 -2.71 20.01 -0.51
N GLU A 128 -2.04 20.60 0.47
CA GLU A 128 -0.58 20.56 0.57
C GLU A 128 -0.12 19.11 0.80
N GLY A 129 0.96 18.69 0.14
CA GLY A 129 1.52 17.34 0.25
C GLY A 129 0.91 16.30 -0.68
N VAL A 130 0.02 16.68 -1.61
CA VAL A 130 -0.55 15.77 -2.62
C VAL A 130 0.34 15.76 -3.88
N VAL A 131 0.48 14.58 -4.49
CA VAL A 131 1.15 14.32 -5.79
C VAL A 131 0.16 14.55 -6.93
#